data_AF-A0A8C3I937-F1
#
_entry.id   AF-A0A8C3I937-F1
#
_cell.length_a   1.000
_cell.length_b   1.000
_cell.length_c   1.000
_cell.angle_alpha   90.00
_cell.angle_beta   90.00
_cell.angle_gamma   90.00
#
_symmetry.space_group_name_H-M   'P 1'
#
loop_
_entity.id
_entity.type
_entity.pdbx_description
1 polymer ?
#
loop_
_entity_poly.entity_id
_entity_poly.type
_entity_poly.pdbx_seq_one_letter_code
_entity_poly.pdbx_strand_id
1 'polypeptide(L)'
;MAAAKRKRGGAATRARKRARGAPNGTGPPAKPSPQGEEREEHTIPAPISKGKWKNKERVLIFSSRGINFRTRHLMQDLRTLMPHSKADTKMDRKDKLFVINEICEIKNCNKCIFFEAKKKQDLYMWLSNSPQGPSAKFLVQNVHTLAELKMTGNCLRGSRPLLSFDPVFDQEPHYALLKELFIQIFSTPQYHPKSQPFVDHVFTFSVTDNRIWFRNYQIMEEDAALVEIGPRFVLNLIKIFQGSFGGPTLYENPHYQSPNMHRRMTRLAVAAKFREKQQVKDLQKLRKKEEKTIIPEDPTETVFETPAEEKPLDIELVKPELKVNLKKKKKLFQRQRKRQKNLSRRFMSG
;
A
#
# COMPACT_ATOMS: atom_id res chain seq x y z
N MET A 1 56.37 -3.35 -10.90
CA MET A 1 55.99 -3.66 -12.29
C MET A 1 54.70 -2.91 -12.62
N ALA A 2 54.77 -2.03 -13.61
CA ALA A 2 53.93 -0.86 -13.80
C ALA A 2 52.53 -1.13 -14.37
N ALA A 3 51.60 -0.23 -14.06
CA ALA A 3 50.25 -0.16 -14.61
C ALA A 3 50.25 0.27 -16.08
N ALA A 4 49.61 -0.50 -16.96
CA ALA A 4 49.42 -0.15 -18.37
C ALA A 4 48.02 0.44 -18.61
N LYS A 5 47.98 1.77 -18.80
CA LYS A 5 46.86 2.52 -19.41
C LYS A 5 46.65 2.05 -20.86
N ARG A 6 45.41 1.73 -21.25
CA ARG A 6 45.02 1.66 -22.67
C ARG A 6 44.02 2.78 -23.00
N LYS A 7 44.45 3.65 -23.92
CA LYS A 7 43.72 4.76 -24.54
C LYS A 7 42.48 4.25 -25.29
N ARG A 8 41.35 4.95 -25.10
CA ARG A 8 40.18 4.91 -25.99
C ARG A 8 40.44 5.82 -27.19
N GLY A 9 40.13 5.33 -28.39
CA GLY A 9 40.11 6.12 -29.62
C GLY A 9 38.95 5.69 -30.52
N GLY A 10 38.37 6.67 -31.21
CA GLY A 10 37.71 6.49 -32.50
C GLY A 10 36.19 6.31 -32.49
N ALA A 11 35.48 7.43 -32.72
CA ALA A 11 34.08 7.43 -33.12
C ALA A 11 33.90 6.82 -34.53
N ALA A 12 32.89 5.97 -34.71
CA ALA A 12 32.42 5.56 -36.03
C ALA A 12 30.89 5.52 -36.05
N THR A 13 30.33 6.39 -36.88
CA THR A 13 28.92 6.59 -37.19
C THR A 13 28.32 5.36 -37.88
N ARG A 14 27.20 4.84 -37.36
CA ARG A 14 26.42 3.76 -37.99
C ARG A 14 25.41 4.33 -38.98
N ALA A 15 25.67 4.15 -40.27
CA ALA A 15 24.73 4.40 -41.35
C ALA A 15 23.64 3.30 -41.43
N ARG A 16 22.40 3.73 -41.69
CA ARG A 16 21.20 2.89 -41.90
C ARG A 16 21.32 2.06 -43.18
N LYS A 17 21.17 0.73 -43.08
CA LYS A 17 21.01 -0.18 -44.23
C LYS A 17 19.58 -0.06 -44.79
N ARG A 18 19.47 0.39 -46.05
CA ARG A 18 18.32 0.13 -46.94
C ARG A 18 18.62 -1.15 -47.73
N ALA A 19 17.68 -2.08 -47.78
CA ALA A 19 17.77 -3.25 -48.66
C ALA A 19 17.13 -2.93 -50.03
N ARG A 20 17.84 -3.33 -51.10
CA ARG A 20 17.41 -3.33 -52.50
C ARG A 20 16.68 -4.65 -52.81
N GLY A 21 15.72 -4.58 -53.74
CA GLY A 21 14.72 -5.62 -54.04
C GLY A 21 15.02 -6.54 -55.22
N ALA A 22 13.98 -7.27 -55.67
CA ALA A 22 13.70 -7.84 -57.01
C ALA A 22 12.44 -8.76 -56.91
N PRO A 23 11.82 -9.23 -58.02
CA PRO A 23 11.27 -8.48 -59.16
C PRO A 23 9.79 -8.85 -59.48
N ASN A 24 9.18 -8.11 -60.41
CA ASN A 24 7.81 -8.26 -60.91
C ASN A 24 7.56 -9.59 -61.64
N GLY A 25 6.37 -10.18 -61.43
CA GLY A 25 5.80 -11.26 -62.23
C GLY A 25 4.26 -11.20 -62.22
N THR A 26 3.67 -11.07 -63.40
CA THR A 26 2.25 -10.88 -63.72
C THR A 26 1.43 -12.17 -63.65
N GLY A 27 0.22 -12.12 -63.07
CA GLY A 27 -0.82 -13.17 -63.13
C GLY A 27 -2.23 -12.61 -62.81
N PRO A 28 -3.32 -13.16 -63.36
CA PRO A 28 -4.61 -12.47 -63.61
C PRO A 28 -5.55 -12.36 -62.37
N PRO A 29 -6.58 -11.49 -62.40
CA PRO A 29 -7.35 -11.11 -61.22
C PRO A 29 -8.44 -12.13 -60.87
N ALA A 30 -8.49 -12.57 -59.62
CA ALA A 30 -9.60 -13.34 -59.07
C ALA A 30 -10.67 -12.39 -58.48
N LYS A 31 -11.94 -12.70 -58.76
CA LYS A 31 -13.15 -11.93 -58.39
C LYS A 31 -13.39 -11.89 -56.86
N PRO A 32 -14.05 -10.84 -56.34
CA PRO A 32 -14.28 -10.63 -54.91
C PRO A 32 -15.50 -11.39 -54.36
N SER A 33 -15.39 -11.88 -53.13
CA SER A 33 -16.51 -12.31 -52.27
C SER A 33 -16.86 -11.20 -51.26
N PRO A 34 -18.11 -11.12 -50.76
CA PRO A 34 -18.70 -9.88 -50.26
C PRO A 34 -18.62 -9.68 -48.74
N GLN A 35 -18.55 -8.40 -48.37
CA GLN A 35 -19.01 -7.78 -47.12
C GLN A 35 -18.35 -8.22 -45.81
N GLY A 36 -17.24 -7.55 -45.48
CA GLY A 36 -16.84 -7.32 -44.09
C GLY A 36 -17.14 -5.87 -43.74
N GLU A 37 -17.98 -5.65 -42.74
CA GLU A 37 -18.33 -4.35 -42.18
C GLU A 37 -17.05 -3.59 -41.77
N GLU A 38 -16.81 -2.45 -42.42
CA GLU A 38 -15.78 -1.52 -42.01
C GLU A 38 -16.17 -0.94 -40.65
N ARG A 39 -15.46 -1.35 -39.59
CA ARG A 39 -15.47 -0.64 -38.33
C ARG A 39 -14.86 0.74 -38.61
N GLU A 40 -15.70 1.76 -38.68
CA GLU A 40 -15.24 3.14 -38.74
C GLU A 40 -14.38 3.43 -37.51
N GLU A 41 -13.05 3.41 -37.68
CA GLU A 41 -12.13 3.95 -36.69
C GLU A 41 -12.34 5.47 -36.67
N HIS A 42 -13.26 5.94 -35.83
CA HIS A 42 -13.41 7.35 -35.50
C HIS A 42 -12.10 7.86 -34.89
N THR A 43 -11.21 8.38 -35.73
CA THR A 43 -9.99 9.06 -35.30
C THR A 43 -10.36 10.46 -34.84
N ILE A 44 -10.63 10.57 -33.55
CA ILE A 44 -11.07 11.82 -32.94
C ILE A 44 -9.85 12.74 -32.79
N PRO A 45 -9.88 13.97 -33.33
CA PRO A 45 -8.75 14.87 -33.26
C PRO A 45 -8.46 15.21 -31.79
N ALA A 46 -7.17 15.20 -31.42
CA ALA A 46 -6.74 15.61 -30.10
C ALA A 46 -7.36 16.98 -29.76
N PRO A 47 -7.87 17.21 -28.54
CA PRO A 47 -8.46 18.49 -28.16
C PRO A 47 -7.35 19.55 -28.10
N ILE A 48 -7.08 20.20 -29.22
CA ILE A 48 -6.14 21.31 -29.30
C ILE A 48 -6.77 22.45 -28.49
N SER A 49 -6.12 22.84 -27.39
CA SER A 49 -6.58 23.94 -26.57
C SER A 49 -6.47 25.23 -27.38
N LYS A 50 -7.52 25.62 -28.10
CA LYS A 50 -7.64 26.89 -28.85
C LYS A 50 -7.74 28.08 -27.87
N GLY A 51 -6.79 28.23 -26.95
CA GLY A 51 -6.79 29.25 -25.90
C GLY A 51 -7.88 29.11 -24.81
N LYS A 52 -8.74 28.09 -24.89
CA LYS A 52 -9.87 27.86 -23.96
C LYS A 52 -9.47 27.31 -22.58
N TRP A 53 -8.18 27.07 -22.34
CA TRP A 53 -7.67 26.55 -21.06
C TRP A 53 -7.65 27.66 -20.00
N LYS A 54 -8.79 27.86 -19.33
CA LYS A 54 -8.98 28.88 -18.28
C LYS A 54 -8.33 28.48 -16.95
N ASN A 55 -8.57 27.25 -16.47
CA ASN A 55 -8.04 26.79 -15.19
C ASN A 55 -6.67 26.13 -15.35
N LYS A 56 -5.57 26.88 -15.16
CA LYS A 56 -4.19 26.39 -15.32
C LYS A 56 -3.66 25.71 -14.05
N GLU A 57 -4.41 24.75 -13.52
CA GLU A 57 -3.98 23.93 -12.39
C GLU A 57 -2.88 22.95 -12.77
N ARG A 58 -1.87 22.85 -11.89
CA ARG A 58 -0.73 21.95 -12.02
C ARG A 58 -0.40 21.40 -10.64
N VAL A 59 -0.28 20.08 -10.56
CA VAL A 59 -0.08 19.37 -9.29
C VAL A 59 1.31 18.77 -9.27
N LEU A 60 2.12 19.16 -8.30
CA LEU A 60 3.42 18.55 -8.03
C LEU A 60 3.22 17.25 -7.25
N ILE A 61 3.74 16.12 -7.75
CA ILE A 61 3.66 14.83 -7.06
C ILE A 61 5.06 14.27 -6.86
N PHE A 62 5.51 14.23 -5.61
CA PHE A 62 6.82 13.69 -5.25
C PHE A 62 6.80 13.08 -3.84
N SER A 63 7.96 12.57 -3.43
CA SER A 63 8.09 11.78 -2.20
C SER A 63 9.39 12.04 -1.47
N SER A 64 9.39 11.77 -0.17
CA SER A 64 10.60 11.71 0.63
C SER A 64 11.42 10.45 0.32
N ARG A 65 12.71 10.47 0.65
CA ARG A 65 13.53 9.25 0.59
C ARG A 65 13.01 8.14 1.51
N GLY A 66 13.12 6.89 1.02
CA GLY A 66 12.76 5.68 1.76
C GLY A 66 11.27 5.31 1.74
N ILE A 67 10.54 5.70 0.70
CA ILE A 67 9.21 5.14 0.37
C ILE A 67 9.26 3.64 0.09
N ASN A 68 8.18 2.94 0.46
CA ASN A 68 8.00 1.51 0.21
C ASN A 68 7.72 1.24 -1.28
N PHE A 69 7.85 -0.02 -1.71
CA PHE A 69 7.55 -0.44 -3.07
C PHE A 69 6.11 -0.12 -3.46
N ARG A 70 5.13 -0.48 -2.62
CA ARG A 70 3.70 -0.20 -2.85
C ARG A 70 3.42 1.31 -3.03
N THR A 71 4.09 2.16 -2.25
CA THR A 71 3.96 3.62 -2.36
C THR A 71 4.51 4.16 -3.67
N ARG A 72 5.57 3.54 -4.24
CA ARG A 72 6.10 3.95 -5.55
C ARG A 72 5.08 3.70 -6.65
N HIS A 73 4.42 2.55 -6.60
CA HIS A 73 3.33 2.22 -7.52
C HIS A 73 2.16 3.17 -7.34
N LEU A 74 1.68 3.40 -6.10
CA LEU A 74 0.63 4.39 -5.85
C LEU A 74 0.96 5.78 -6.42
N MET A 75 2.19 6.25 -6.21
CA MET A 75 2.65 7.54 -6.75
C MET A 75 2.65 7.55 -8.29
N GLN A 76 3.04 6.45 -8.92
CA GLN A 76 3.03 6.29 -10.38
C GLN A 76 1.60 6.19 -10.93
N ASP A 77 0.71 5.51 -10.22
CA ASP A 77 -0.70 5.37 -10.56
C ASP A 77 -1.36 6.75 -10.57
N LEU A 78 -1.17 7.55 -9.50
CA LEU A 78 -1.69 8.92 -9.41
C LEU A 78 -1.14 9.83 -10.51
N ARG A 79 0.14 9.70 -10.87
CA ARG A 79 0.75 10.45 -11.99
C ARG A 79 0.19 10.05 -13.36
N THR A 80 -0.28 8.81 -13.48
CA THR A 80 -0.84 8.27 -14.71
C THR A 80 -2.30 8.71 -14.88
N LEU A 81 -3.04 8.72 -13.77
CA LEU A 81 -4.43 9.19 -13.71
C LEU A 81 -4.55 10.71 -13.89
N MET A 82 -3.66 11.50 -13.29
CA MET A 82 -3.69 12.96 -13.38
C MET A 82 -2.75 13.52 -14.47
N PRO A 83 -3.27 13.97 -15.64
CA PRO A 83 -2.46 14.47 -16.74
C PRO A 83 -1.75 15.80 -16.44
N HIS A 84 -2.29 16.60 -15.52
CA HIS A 84 -1.73 17.87 -15.03
C HIS A 84 -0.71 17.69 -13.90
N SER A 85 -0.36 16.43 -13.59
CA SER A 85 0.68 16.13 -12.61
C SER A 85 2.09 16.33 -13.16
N LYS A 86 2.99 16.83 -12.31
CA LYS A 86 4.44 16.91 -12.57
C LYS A 86 5.19 16.08 -11.56
N ALA A 87 6.15 15.30 -12.04
CA ALA A 87 7.07 14.56 -11.20
C ALA A 87 8.29 15.42 -10.84
N ASP A 88 8.80 15.22 -9.63
CA ASP A 88 10.08 15.78 -9.23
C ASP A 88 10.96 14.75 -8.51
N THR A 89 12.22 15.14 -8.27
CA THR A 89 13.20 14.34 -7.54
C THR A 89 12.78 14.10 -6.09
N LYS A 90 13.34 13.06 -5.46
CA LYS A 90 12.98 12.70 -4.09
C LYS A 90 13.71 13.61 -3.10
N MET A 91 12.94 14.32 -2.28
CA MET A 91 13.43 15.18 -1.21
C MET A 91 14.12 14.36 -0.11
N ASP A 92 15.18 14.92 0.48
CA ASP A 92 15.86 14.26 1.58
C ASP A 92 15.07 14.40 2.89
N ARG A 93 15.32 13.50 3.85
CA ARG A 93 14.56 13.50 5.11
C ARG A 93 14.95 14.63 6.07
N LYS A 94 16.11 15.25 5.83
CA LYS A 94 16.65 16.33 6.66
C LYS A 94 16.12 17.71 6.23
N ASP A 95 15.62 17.81 5.01
CA ASP A 95 15.20 19.06 4.43
C ASP A 95 13.90 19.54 5.10
N LYS A 96 13.80 20.86 5.30
CA LYS A 96 12.59 21.48 5.88
C LYS A 96 11.45 21.45 4.86
N LEU A 97 10.22 21.25 5.32
CA LEU A 97 9.05 21.18 4.43
C LEU A 97 8.77 22.49 3.67
N PHE A 98 9.32 23.62 4.12
CA PHE A 98 9.17 24.91 3.42
C PHE A 98 9.83 24.92 2.03
N VAL A 99 10.89 24.12 1.84
CA VAL A 99 11.60 23.98 0.54
C VAL A 99 10.65 23.48 -0.56
N ILE A 100 9.55 22.82 -0.18
CA ILE A 100 8.54 22.32 -1.13
C ILE A 100 7.86 23.49 -1.86
N ASN A 101 7.68 24.64 -1.21
CA ASN A 101 7.08 25.82 -1.82
C ASN A 101 7.98 26.36 -2.95
N GLU A 102 9.30 26.41 -2.71
CA GLU A 102 10.30 26.83 -3.72
C GLU A 102 10.31 25.87 -4.91
N ILE A 103 10.25 24.56 -4.67
CA ILE A 103 10.15 23.55 -5.73
C ILE A 103 8.87 23.75 -6.56
N CYS A 104 7.75 24.04 -5.90
CA CYS A 104 6.49 24.33 -6.57
C CYS A 104 6.59 25.58 -7.45
N GLU A 105 7.29 26.62 -7.00
CA GLU A 105 7.52 27.84 -7.77
C GLU A 105 8.41 27.59 -9.00
N ILE A 106 9.55 26.90 -8.83
CA ILE A 106 10.46 26.54 -9.92
C ILE A 106 9.75 25.70 -10.99
N LYS A 107 8.89 24.77 -10.55
CA LYS A 107 8.11 23.92 -11.46
C LYS A 107 6.81 24.57 -11.93
N ASN A 108 6.48 25.77 -11.45
CA ASN A 108 5.24 26.48 -11.70
C ASN A 108 4.02 25.56 -11.48
N CYS A 109 3.89 25.05 -10.25
CA CYS A 109 2.82 24.21 -9.74
C CYS A 109 2.05 24.93 -8.63
N ASN A 110 0.72 24.95 -8.74
CA ASN A 110 -0.15 25.63 -7.79
C ASN A 110 -0.53 24.72 -6.62
N LYS A 111 -0.39 23.42 -6.81
CA LYS A 111 -0.85 22.37 -5.91
C LYS A 111 0.26 21.34 -5.69
N CYS A 112 0.26 20.71 -4.53
CA CYS A 112 1.27 19.74 -4.18
C CYS A 112 0.69 18.53 -3.44
N ILE A 113 1.11 17.34 -3.86
CA ILE A 113 0.96 16.06 -3.17
C ILE A 113 2.37 15.58 -2.78
N PHE A 114 2.64 15.56 -1.49
CA PHE A 114 3.92 15.10 -0.95
C PHE A 114 3.74 13.83 -0.11
N PHE A 115 4.44 12.76 -0.51
CA PHE A 115 4.47 11.50 0.22
C PHE A 115 5.63 11.47 1.21
N GLU A 116 5.34 11.54 2.50
CA GLU A 116 6.30 11.45 3.59
C GLU A 116 6.33 10.01 4.15
N ALA A 117 7.42 9.28 3.91
CA ALA A 117 7.61 7.93 4.45
C ALA A 117 8.45 7.94 5.72
N LYS A 118 7.85 7.51 6.84
CA LYS A 118 8.56 7.30 8.11
C LYS A 118 8.82 5.83 8.37
N LYS A 119 10.00 5.53 8.91
CA LYS A 119 10.44 4.17 9.29
C LYS A 119 10.31 3.11 8.19
N LYS A 120 10.23 3.52 6.91
CA LYS A 120 10.00 2.66 5.73
C LYS A 120 8.69 1.82 5.81
N GLN A 121 7.77 2.18 6.71
CA GLN A 121 6.53 1.43 6.96
C GLN A 121 5.31 2.34 6.94
N ASP A 122 5.40 3.49 7.61
CA ASP A 122 4.27 4.40 7.74
C ASP A 122 4.31 5.42 6.60
N LEU A 123 3.16 5.64 5.97
CA LEU A 123 2.99 6.58 4.87
C LEU A 123 2.11 7.74 5.34
N TYR A 124 2.66 8.94 5.27
CA TYR A 124 1.91 10.17 5.42
C TYR A 124 1.81 10.85 4.05
N MET A 125 0.68 11.49 3.81
CA MET A 125 0.46 12.26 2.60
C MET A 125 0.09 13.68 2.99
N TRP A 126 0.76 14.63 2.38
CA TRP A 126 0.46 16.04 2.50
C TRP A 126 -0.19 16.51 1.21
N LEU A 127 -1.29 17.23 1.35
CA LEU A 127 -1.96 17.90 0.26
C LEU A 127 -1.94 19.39 0.58
N SER A 128 -1.45 20.20 -0.36
CA SER A 128 -1.29 21.63 -0.12
C SER A 128 -1.57 22.44 -1.37
N ASN A 129 -2.14 23.62 -1.15
CA ASN A 129 -2.13 24.72 -2.11
C ASN A 129 -0.85 25.55 -1.90
N SER A 130 0.02 25.60 -2.89
CA SER A 130 1.26 26.40 -2.84
C SER A 130 1.02 27.74 -3.54
N PRO A 131 1.49 28.89 -3.01
CA PRO A 131 2.29 29.07 -1.78
C PRO A 131 1.48 29.41 -0.52
N GLN A 132 0.22 29.85 -0.66
CA GLN A 132 -0.54 30.45 0.44
C GLN A 132 -1.12 29.43 1.44
N GLY A 133 -1.27 28.16 1.09
CA GLY A 133 -2.05 27.18 1.85
C GLY A 133 -3.51 27.11 1.39
N PRO A 134 -4.37 26.30 2.01
CA PRO A 134 -4.13 25.48 3.20
C PRO A 134 -3.35 24.20 2.91
N SER A 135 -2.84 23.56 3.95
CA SER A 135 -2.25 22.22 3.86
C SER A 135 -2.87 21.23 4.83
N ALA A 136 -3.11 20.00 4.37
CA ALA A 136 -3.69 18.94 5.16
C ALA A 136 -2.76 17.73 5.20
N LYS A 137 -2.54 17.21 6.41
CA LYS A 137 -1.72 16.03 6.65
C LYS A 137 -2.60 14.82 6.93
N PHE A 138 -2.38 13.76 6.18
CA PHE A 138 -3.09 12.50 6.30
C PHE A 138 -2.13 11.36 6.64
N LEU A 139 -2.61 10.39 7.41
CA LEU A 139 -2.04 9.05 7.46
C LEU A 139 -2.73 8.19 6.40
N VAL A 140 -1.95 7.61 5.49
CA VAL A 140 -2.48 6.75 4.42
C VAL A 140 -2.44 5.29 4.88
N GLN A 141 -3.60 4.64 4.83
CA GLN A 141 -3.79 3.23 5.19
C GLN A 141 -4.42 2.47 4.02
N ASN A 142 -4.38 1.13 4.08
CA ASN A 142 -5.06 0.23 3.14
C ASN A 142 -4.84 0.58 1.66
N VAL A 143 -3.59 0.87 1.28
CA VAL A 143 -3.24 1.18 -0.11
C VAL A 143 -3.33 -0.08 -0.96
N HIS A 144 -4.09 -0.03 -2.04
CA HIS A 144 -4.18 -1.01 -3.10
C HIS A 144 -3.85 -0.32 -4.42
N THR A 145 -2.88 -0.85 -5.16
CA THR A 145 -2.40 -0.24 -6.42
C THR A 145 -3.13 -0.78 -7.63
N LEU A 146 -3.02 -0.11 -8.78
CA LEU A 146 -3.62 -0.55 -10.05
C LEU A 146 -3.20 -1.98 -10.45
N ALA A 147 -1.98 -2.38 -10.11
CA ALA A 147 -1.43 -3.70 -10.47
C ALA A 147 -1.91 -4.86 -9.58
N GLU A 148 -2.89 -4.66 -8.70
CA GLU A 148 -3.42 -5.72 -7.85
C GLU A 148 -4.50 -6.54 -8.56
N LEU A 149 -4.45 -7.87 -8.42
CA LEU A 149 -5.32 -8.82 -9.15
C LEU A 149 -6.82 -8.59 -8.98
N LYS A 150 -7.25 -7.96 -7.89
CA LYS A 150 -8.67 -7.71 -7.61
C LYS A 150 -9.25 -6.53 -8.41
N MET A 151 -8.40 -5.75 -9.05
CA MET A 151 -8.82 -4.60 -9.82
C MET A 151 -8.92 -4.99 -11.29
N THR A 152 -10.14 -5.18 -11.77
CA THR A 152 -10.43 -5.69 -13.12
C THR A 152 -10.73 -4.57 -14.12
N GLY A 153 -11.03 -3.37 -13.63
CA GLY A 153 -11.34 -2.22 -14.48
C GLY A 153 -10.09 -1.62 -15.14
N ASN A 154 -10.31 -0.88 -16.22
CA ASN A 154 -9.30 -0.10 -16.92
C ASN A 154 -9.82 1.33 -17.17
N CYS A 155 -8.93 2.29 -17.38
CA CYS A 155 -9.36 3.60 -17.86
C CYS A 155 -8.36 4.23 -18.82
N LEU A 156 -8.87 5.06 -19.73
CA LEU A 156 -8.11 5.91 -20.61
C LEU A 156 -7.20 6.84 -19.80
N ARG A 157 -5.91 6.79 -20.11
CA ARG A 157 -4.91 7.63 -19.48
C ARG A 157 -5.18 9.11 -19.79
N GLY A 158 -5.33 9.92 -18.75
CA GLY A 158 -5.61 11.35 -18.89
C GLY A 158 -7.05 11.66 -19.27
N SER A 159 -7.98 10.70 -19.19
CA SER A 159 -9.41 11.01 -19.18
C SER A 159 -9.78 11.87 -17.98
N ARG A 160 -10.91 12.56 -18.07
CA ARG A 160 -11.35 13.47 -17.03
C ARG A 160 -12.21 12.72 -16.01
N PRO A 161 -11.78 12.61 -14.74
CA PRO A 161 -12.56 11.92 -13.74
C PRO A 161 -13.78 12.74 -13.33
N LEU A 162 -14.90 12.06 -13.06
CA LEU A 162 -15.95 12.63 -12.23
C LEU A 162 -15.55 12.51 -10.77
N LEU A 163 -15.83 13.54 -9.98
CA LEU A 163 -15.59 13.51 -8.54
C LEU A 163 -16.93 13.32 -7.83
N SER A 164 -17.07 12.22 -7.12
CA SER A 164 -18.22 11.92 -6.27
C SER A 164 -17.83 12.08 -4.81
N PHE A 165 -18.56 12.91 -4.08
CA PHE A 165 -18.34 13.18 -2.67
C PHE A 165 -19.56 12.76 -1.85
N ASP A 166 -19.29 12.17 -0.69
CA ASP A 166 -20.29 11.90 0.33
C ASP A 166 -20.93 13.21 0.85
N PRO A 167 -22.26 13.27 1.07
CA PRO A 167 -22.93 14.42 1.69
C PRO A 167 -22.34 14.83 3.05
N VAL A 168 -21.69 13.92 3.77
CA VAL A 168 -20.97 14.22 5.03
C VAL A 168 -19.94 15.34 4.85
N PHE A 169 -19.37 15.50 3.65
CA PHE A 169 -18.38 16.55 3.38
C PHE A 169 -18.95 17.97 3.51
N ASP A 170 -20.26 18.15 3.33
CA ASP A 170 -20.90 19.46 3.42
C ASP A 170 -21.41 19.78 4.83
N GLN A 171 -21.41 18.80 5.74
CA GLN A 171 -21.93 18.96 7.10
C GLN A 171 -20.90 19.61 8.05
N GLU A 172 -19.64 19.18 7.99
CA GLU A 172 -18.60 19.69 8.87
C GLU A 172 -17.63 20.63 8.13
N PRO A 173 -17.24 21.77 8.72
CA PRO A 173 -16.45 22.79 8.02
C PRO A 173 -15.06 22.30 7.62
N HIS A 174 -14.46 21.41 8.41
CA HIS A 174 -13.16 20.84 8.11
C HIS A 174 -13.23 19.89 6.91
N TYR A 175 -14.33 19.14 6.75
CA TYR A 175 -14.54 18.34 5.55
C TYR A 175 -14.90 19.20 4.34
N ALA A 176 -15.67 20.28 4.49
CA ALA A 176 -15.95 21.19 3.39
C ALA A 176 -14.66 21.80 2.80
N LEU A 177 -13.73 22.21 3.67
CA LEU A 177 -12.41 22.68 3.25
C LEU A 177 -11.60 21.58 2.53
N LEU A 178 -11.69 20.33 3.00
CA LEU A 178 -11.04 19.21 2.33
C LEU A 178 -11.68 18.86 0.99
N LYS A 179 -13.00 18.99 0.85
CA LYS A 179 -13.73 18.79 -0.40
C LYS A 179 -13.22 19.76 -1.45
N GLU A 180 -13.15 21.06 -1.13
CA GLU A 180 -12.58 22.07 -2.03
C GLU A 180 -11.10 21.79 -2.38
N LEU A 181 -10.29 21.39 -1.40
CA LEU A 181 -8.90 21.02 -1.63
C LEU A 181 -8.77 19.80 -2.56
N PHE A 182 -9.62 18.79 -2.39
CA PHE A 182 -9.64 17.60 -3.24
C PHE A 182 -10.12 17.92 -4.65
N ILE A 183 -11.15 18.75 -4.79
CA ILE A 183 -11.63 19.20 -6.10
C ILE A 183 -10.47 19.83 -6.87
N GLN A 184 -9.76 20.79 -6.29
CA GLN A 184 -8.67 21.48 -6.98
C GLN A 184 -7.42 20.62 -7.26
N ILE A 185 -7.24 19.51 -6.55
CA ILE A 185 -6.08 18.62 -6.74
C ILE A 185 -6.42 17.51 -7.74
N PHE A 186 -7.54 16.81 -7.55
CA PHE A 186 -7.90 15.63 -8.32
C PHE A 186 -8.69 15.95 -9.59
N SER A 187 -9.31 17.14 -9.68
CA SER A 187 -9.94 17.59 -10.92
C SER A 187 -8.90 17.80 -12.00
N THR A 188 -9.20 17.33 -13.21
CA THR A 188 -8.36 17.58 -14.38
C THR A 188 -8.91 18.80 -15.13
N PRO A 189 -8.09 19.84 -15.35
CA PRO A 189 -8.58 21.06 -15.95
C PRO A 189 -9.06 20.83 -17.39
N GLN A 190 -10.19 21.45 -17.73
CA GLN A 190 -10.77 21.38 -19.07
C GLN A 190 -9.76 21.90 -20.12
N TYR A 191 -9.60 21.16 -21.21
CA TYR A 191 -8.66 21.46 -22.31
C TYR A 191 -7.18 21.44 -21.90
N HIS A 192 -6.81 20.65 -20.89
CA HIS A 192 -5.41 20.39 -20.63
C HIS A 192 -4.78 19.71 -21.87
N PRO A 193 -3.55 20.06 -22.30
CA PRO A 193 -2.96 19.50 -23.53
C PRO A 193 -2.83 17.98 -23.56
N LYS A 194 -2.82 17.34 -22.38
CA LYS A 194 -2.75 15.88 -22.22
C LYS A 194 -4.09 15.25 -21.77
N SER A 195 -5.15 16.03 -21.60
CA SER A 195 -6.46 15.48 -21.23
C SER A 195 -7.18 14.95 -22.45
N GLN A 196 -7.78 13.77 -22.31
CA GLN A 196 -8.72 13.24 -23.28
C GLN A 196 -10.11 13.88 -23.09
N PRO A 197 -10.93 14.02 -24.15
CA PRO A 197 -12.25 14.63 -24.03
C PRO A 197 -13.25 13.75 -23.26
N PHE A 198 -13.04 12.43 -23.24
CA PHE A 198 -13.93 11.45 -22.64
C PHE A 198 -13.86 11.41 -21.11
N VAL A 199 -14.99 11.03 -20.54
CA VAL A 199 -15.18 10.72 -19.12
C VAL A 199 -15.37 9.23 -19.02
N ASP A 200 -14.40 8.54 -18.43
CA ASP A 200 -14.31 7.08 -18.41
C ASP A 200 -14.31 6.53 -16.97
N HIS A 201 -13.96 7.38 -15.99
CA HIS A 201 -13.83 6.95 -14.61
C HIS A 201 -14.31 7.98 -13.60
N VAL A 202 -14.57 7.50 -12.38
CA VAL A 202 -15.09 8.27 -11.25
C VAL A 202 -14.18 8.07 -10.03
N PHE A 203 -13.74 9.17 -9.45
CA PHE A 203 -13.14 9.18 -8.12
C PHE A 203 -14.24 9.38 -7.08
N THR A 204 -14.36 8.42 -6.17
CA THR A 204 -15.32 8.47 -5.08
C THR A 204 -14.60 8.70 -3.76
N PHE A 205 -15.06 9.69 -3.01
CA PHE A 205 -14.63 10.02 -1.66
C PHE A 205 -15.78 9.74 -0.70
N SER A 206 -15.66 8.67 0.09
CA SER A 206 -16.67 8.29 1.09
C SER A 206 -16.12 8.47 2.50
N VAL A 207 -16.92 8.97 3.44
CA VAL A 207 -16.49 9.14 4.83
C VAL A 207 -17.07 8.02 5.67
N THR A 208 -16.22 7.15 6.22
CA THR A 208 -16.64 6.16 7.21
C THR A 208 -15.64 6.08 8.36
N ASP A 209 -16.13 5.98 9.60
CA ASP A 209 -15.32 5.98 10.82
C ASP A 209 -14.34 7.17 10.90
N ASN A 210 -14.80 8.37 10.49
CA ASN A 210 -14.00 9.60 10.41
C ASN A 210 -12.75 9.47 9.51
N ARG A 211 -12.76 8.51 8.58
CA ARG A 211 -11.72 8.29 7.57
C ARG A 211 -12.31 8.43 6.19
N ILE A 212 -11.52 9.00 5.30
CA ILE A 212 -11.91 9.23 3.91
C ILE A 212 -11.40 8.06 3.08
N TRP A 213 -12.31 7.36 2.42
CA TRP A 213 -12.02 6.27 1.50
C TRP A 213 -11.96 6.83 0.10
N PHE A 214 -10.81 6.66 -0.54
CA PHE A 214 -10.65 6.95 -1.96
C PHE A 214 -10.82 5.66 -2.76
N ARG A 215 -11.69 5.70 -3.77
CA ARG A 215 -11.89 4.62 -4.74
C ARG A 215 -11.98 5.18 -6.15
N ASN A 216 -11.55 4.38 -7.11
CA ASN A 216 -11.62 4.72 -8.53
C ASN A 216 -12.39 3.63 -9.28
N TYR A 217 -13.44 4.05 -9.99
CA TYR A 217 -14.36 3.18 -10.72
C TYR A 217 -14.38 3.54 -12.20
N GLN A 218 -14.40 2.53 -13.07
CA GLN A 218 -14.67 2.66 -14.49
C GLN A 218 -16.18 2.76 -14.72
N ILE A 219 -16.59 3.60 -15.66
CA ILE A 219 -17.96 3.65 -16.15
C ILE A 219 -18.07 2.73 -17.36
N MET A 220 -18.89 1.69 -17.27
CA MET A 220 -19.19 0.84 -18.42
C MET A 220 -20.25 1.51 -19.30
N GLU A 221 -19.98 1.67 -20.60
CA GLU A 221 -20.88 2.36 -21.54
C GLU A 221 -22.23 1.64 -21.74
N GLU A 222 -22.25 0.31 -21.62
CA GLU A 222 -23.43 -0.52 -21.93
C GLU A 222 -24.54 -0.41 -20.87
N ASP A 223 -24.19 -0.46 -19.58
CA ASP A 223 -25.16 -0.56 -18.46
C ASP A 223 -24.97 0.51 -17.37
N ALA A 224 -24.08 1.49 -17.58
CA ALA A 224 -23.62 2.42 -16.54
C ALA A 224 -23.12 1.74 -15.25
N ALA A 225 -22.75 0.46 -15.33
CA ALA A 225 -22.19 -0.30 -14.23
C ALA A 225 -20.79 0.21 -13.87
N LEU A 226 -20.44 0.12 -12.58
CA LEU A 226 -19.16 0.60 -12.06
C LEU A 226 -18.23 -0.57 -11.74
N VAL A 227 -17.04 -0.58 -12.36
CA VAL A 227 -16.01 -1.60 -12.13
C VAL A 227 -14.80 -0.98 -11.41
N GLU A 228 -14.30 -1.61 -10.35
CA GLU A 228 -13.17 -1.07 -9.58
C GLU A 228 -11.84 -1.17 -10.37
N ILE A 229 -11.16 -0.04 -10.59
CA ILE A 229 -9.86 0.07 -11.29
C ILE A 229 -8.72 0.24 -10.28
N GLY A 230 -8.91 1.11 -9.29
CA GLY A 230 -7.86 1.55 -8.37
C GLY A 230 -7.13 2.82 -8.82
N PRO A 231 -6.19 3.35 -8.01
CA PRO A 231 -5.80 2.83 -6.70
C PRO A 231 -6.89 3.06 -5.65
N ARG A 232 -6.89 2.23 -4.60
CA ARG A 232 -7.75 2.39 -3.42
C ARG A 232 -6.89 2.69 -2.21
N PHE A 233 -7.28 3.65 -1.41
CA PHE A 233 -6.58 3.93 -0.15
C PHE A 233 -7.49 4.66 0.82
N VAL A 234 -7.12 4.62 2.09
CA VAL A 234 -7.85 5.29 3.17
C VAL A 234 -6.98 6.41 3.71
N LEU A 235 -7.56 7.60 3.81
CA LEU A 235 -6.95 8.78 4.38
C LEU A 235 -7.53 9.02 5.77
N ASN A 236 -6.67 8.98 6.77
CA ASN A 236 -7.02 9.40 8.12
C ASN A 236 -6.44 10.80 8.36
N LEU A 237 -7.30 11.78 8.57
CA LEU A 237 -6.93 13.17 8.80
C LEU A 237 -6.17 13.31 10.12
N ILE A 238 -5.02 13.99 10.09
CA ILE A 238 -4.19 14.26 11.28
C ILE A 238 -4.41 15.71 11.72
N LYS A 239 -4.01 16.64 10.85
CA LYS A 239 -4.04 18.08 11.11
C LYS A 239 -4.25 18.84 9.80
N ILE A 240 -4.91 19.99 9.89
CA ILE A 240 -5.03 20.99 8.84
C ILE A 240 -4.28 22.24 9.30
N PHE A 241 -3.48 22.81 8.41
CA PHE A 241 -2.71 24.02 8.63
C PHE A 241 -3.19 25.13 7.70
N GLN A 242 -3.14 26.37 8.19
CA GLN A 242 -3.51 27.54 7.41
C GLN A 242 -2.57 27.77 6.23
N GLY A 243 -1.27 27.58 6.41
CA GLY A 243 -0.25 27.82 5.39
C GLY A 243 0.14 26.56 4.61
N SER A 244 0.93 26.75 3.55
CA SER A 244 1.53 25.65 2.80
C SER A 244 2.68 25.03 3.58
N PHE A 245 2.51 23.78 4.02
CA PHE A 245 3.50 23.00 4.79
C PHE A 245 3.95 23.65 6.11
N GLY A 246 3.12 24.51 6.69
CA GLY A 246 3.40 25.24 7.92
C GLY A 246 2.25 26.17 8.31
N GLY A 247 2.51 27.03 9.30
CA GLY A 247 1.51 27.94 9.85
C GLY A 247 0.72 27.34 11.02
N PRO A 248 -0.23 28.13 11.58
CA PRO A 248 -1.05 27.68 12.69
C PRO A 248 -1.95 26.51 12.28
N THR A 249 -2.21 25.63 13.25
CA THR A 249 -3.09 24.47 13.05
C THR A 249 -4.53 24.94 13.15
N LEU A 250 -5.29 24.81 12.07
CA LEU A 250 -6.72 25.16 12.02
C LEU A 250 -7.59 24.06 12.62
N TYR A 251 -7.18 22.81 12.42
CA TYR A 251 -7.92 21.64 12.91
C TYR A 251 -6.95 20.52 13.27
N GLU A 252 -7.21 19.84 14.38
CA GLU A 252 -6.50 18.64 14.82
C GLU A 252 -7.52 17.55 15.13
N ASN A 253 -7.34 16.37 14.55
CA ASN A 253 -8.26 15.26 14.73
C ASN A 253 -8.03 14.58 16.10
N PRO A 254 -8.99 14.62 17.04
CA PRO A 254 -8.85 13.97 18.35
C PRO A 254 -8.84 12.44 18.27
N HIS A 255 -9.45 11.86 17.23
CA HIS A 255 -9.54 10.41 17.04
C HIS A 255 -8.28 9.82 16.38
N TYR A 256 -7.36 10.66 15.90
CA TYR A 256 -6.16 10.19 15.25
C TYR A 256 -5.17 9.57 16.25
N GLN A 257 -4.87 8.29 16.05
CA GLN A 257 -3.79 7.61 16.77
C GLN A 257 -2.62 7.32 15.83
N SER A 258 -1.42 7.76 16.22
CA SER A 258 -0.23 7.49 15.42
C SER A 258 0.10 5.98 15.39
N PRO A 259 0.60 5.44 14.26
CA PRO A 259 1.05 4.04 14.19
C PRO A 259 2.15 3.68 15.19
N ASN A 260 2.92 4.68 15.63
CA ASN A 260 3.92 4.50 16.69
C ASN A 260 3.27 4.25 18.05
N MET A 261 2.25 5.04 18.40
CA MET A 261 1.48 4.86 19.63
C MET A 261 0.74 3.53 19.62
N HIS A 262 0.08 3.17 18.50
CA HIS A 262 -0.58 1.88 18.38
C HIS A 262 0.40 0.71 18.60
N ARG A 263 1.57 0.73 17.94
CA ARG A 263 2.60 -0.30 18.16
C ARG A 263 3.12 -0.33 19.60
N ARG A 264 3.25 0.82 20.26
CA ARG A 264 3.63 0.90 21.68
C ARG A 264 2.56 0.25 22.56
N MET A 265 1.29 0.58 22.36
CA MET A 265 0.16 0.01 23.10
C MET A 265 0.08 -1.50 22.94
N THR A 266 0.23 -2.02 21.71
CA THR A 266 0.26 -3.47 21.47
C THR A 266 1.42 -4.15 22.20
N ARG A 267 2.62 -3.54 22.21
CA ARG A 267 3.77 -4.07 22.95
C ARG A 267 3.55 -4.05 24.46
N LEU A 268 2.95 -2.99 25.00
CA LEU A 268 2.59 -2.89 26.41
C LEU A 268 1.54 -3.92 26.82
N ALA A 269 0.50 -4.13 26.00
CA ALA A 269 -0.51 -5.15 26.23
C ALA A 269 0.08 -6.57 26.24
N VAL A 270 1.02 -6.85 25.31
CA VAL A 270 1.73 -8.14 25.30
C VAL A 270 2.61 -8.30 26.53
N ALA A 271 3.31 -7.25 26.95
CA ALA A 271 4.14 -7.26 28.16
C ALA A 271 3.29 -7.44 29.44
N ALA A 272 2.12 -6.80 29.52
CA ALA A 272 1.18 -6.94 30.62
C ALA A 272 0.67 -8.39 30.72
N LYS A 273 0.25 -9.00 29.61
CA LYS A 273 -0.14 -10.43 29.55
C LYS A 273 0.99 -11.36 29.98
N PHE A 274 2.24 -11.02 29.66
CA PHE A 274 3.39 -11.81 30.10
C PHE A 274 3.63 -11.66 31.61
N ARG A 275 3.52 -10.44 32.14
CA ARG A 275 3.64 -10.16 33.58
C ARG A 275 2.55 -10.85 34.39
N GLU A 276 1.31 -10.82 33.93
CA GLU A 276 0.18 -11.51 34.54
C GLU A 276 0.42 -13.03 34.60
N LYS A 277 0.89 -13.63 33.50
CA LYS A 277 1.27 -15.06 33.48
C LYS A 277 2.39 -15.38 34.47
N GLN A 278 3.33 -14.46 34.68
CA GLN A 278 4.41 -14.64 35.63
C GLN A 278 3.89 -14.55 37.07
N GLN A 279 3.05 -13.55 37.36
CA GLN A 279 2.37 -13.41 38.66
C GLN A 279 1.53 -14.64 39.00
N VAL A 280 0.77 -15.19 38.05
CA VAL A 280 -0.02 -16.43 38.27
C VAL A 280 0.90 -17.62 38.56
N LYS A 281 2.05 -17.75 37.87
CA LYS A 281 3.01 -18.81 38.16
C LYS A 281 3.63 -18.67 39.55
N ASP A 282 3.93 -17.45 39.97
CA ASP A 282 4.53 -17.19 41.27
C ASP A 282 3.50 -17.40 42.39
N LEU A 283 2.23 -17.00 42.20
CA LEU A 283 1.11 -17.34 43.07
C LEU A 283 0.90 -18.85 43.19
N GLN A 284 1.00 -19.61 42.09
CA GLN A 284 0.90 -21.07 42.13
C GLN A 284 2.07 -21.71 42.89
N LYS A 285 3.29 -21.17 42.78
CA LYS A 285 4.43 -21.64 43.57
C LYS A 285 4.25 -21.30 45.05
N LEU A 286 3.75 -20.10 45.36
CA LEU A 286 3.42 -19.70 46.73
C LEU A 286 2.35 -20.61 47.31
N ARG A 287 1.23 -20.86 46.62
CA ARG A 287 0.19 -21.82 47.05
C ARG A 287 0.68 -23.26 47.24
N LYS A 288 1.71 -23.67 46.50
CA LYS A 288 2.34 -25.00 46.69
C LYS A 288 3.30 -25.02 47.88
N LYS A 289 3.81 -23.84 48.29
CA LYS A 289 4.74 -23.66 49.39
C LYS A 289 4.02 -23.37 50.70
N GLU A 290 2.91 -22.63 50.63
CA GLU A 290 1.87 -22.61 51.65
C GLU A 290 1.46 -24.06 51.85
N GLU A 291 1.65 -24.52 53.08
CA GLU A 291 1.52 -25.91 53.48
C GLU A 291 0.17 -26.45 53.03
N LYS A 292 0.16 -27.69 52.54
CA LYS A 292 -1.07 -28.46 52.42
C LYS A 292 -1.77 -28.32 53.78
N THR A 293 -2.93 -27.68 53.81
CA THR A 293 -3.82 -27.76 54.97
C THR A 293 -3.87 -29.23 55.32
N ILE A 294 -3.33 -29.57 56.49
CA ILE A 294 -3.28 -30.93 57.00
C ILE A 294 -4.75 -31.31 57.10
N ILE A 295 -5.24 -32.06 56.11
CA ILE A 295 -6.58 -32.63 56.19
C ILE A 295 -6.44 -33.60 57.37
N PRO A 296 -7.25 -33.45 58.44
CA PRO A 296 -7.23 -34.41 59.53
C PRO A 296 -7.40 -35.82 58.93
N GLU A 297 -6.50 -36.74 59.27
CA GLU A 297 -6.61 -38.13 58.81
C GLU A 297 -7.99 -38.67 59.16
N ASP A 298 -8.68 -39.22 58.16
CA ASP A 298 -10.00 -39.81 58.35
C ASP A 298 -9.82 -41.12 59.15
N PRO A 299 -10.40 -41.23 60.36
CA PRO A 299 -10.23 -42.41 61.20
C PRO A 299 -10.77 -43.70 60.57
N THR A 300 -11.56 -43.62 59.50
CA THR A 300 -12.08 -44.80 58.78
C THR A 300 -11.18 -45.35 57.66
N GLU A 301 -10.04 -44.70 57.34
CA GLU A 301 -9.10 -45.24 56.33
C GLU A 301 -8.53 -46.61 56.72
N THR A 302 -8.40 -46.89 58.02
CA THR A 302 -7.90 -48.18 58.55
C THR A 302 -8.86 -49.36 58.38
N VAL A 303 -10.14 -49.10 58.03
CA VAL A 303 -11.19 -50.14 57.98
C VAL A 303 -11.12 -50.99 56.70
N PHE A 304 -10.46 -50.48 55.65
CA PHE A 304 -10.37 -51.14 54.34
C PHE A 304 -8.97 -51.70 54.02
N GLU A 305 -8.05 -51.73 54.99
CA GLU A 305 -6.78 -52.44 54.88
C GLU A 305 -7.02 -53.95 55.00
N THR A 306 -7.56 -54.58 53.96
CA THR A 306 -7.50 -56.05 53.84
C THR A 306 -6.04 -56.45 53.69
N PRO A 307 -5.49 -57.36 54.53
CA PRO A 307 -4.14 -57.86 54.36
C PRO A 307 -4.02 -58.52 52.98
N ALA A 308 -3.35 -57.85 52.06
CA ALA A 308 -3.01 -58.46 50.78
C ALA A 308 -1.97 -59.54 51.07
N GLU A 309 -2.24 -60.80 50.71
CA GLU A 309 -1.25 -61.87 50.72
C GLU A 309 0.04 -61.38 50.08
N GLU A 310 1.17 -61.54 50.77
CA GLU A 310 2.50 -61.26 50.25
C GLU A 310 2.76 -62.16 49.03
N LYS A 311 2.41 -61.65 47.84
CA LYS A 311 2.93 -62.22 46.60
C LYS A 311 4.44 -61.96 46.60
N PRO A 312 5.27 -63.00 46.45
CA PRO A 312 6.72 -62.82 46.37
C PRO A 312 7.03 -61.83 45.25
N LEU A 313 7.72 -60.75 45.61
CA LEU A 313 8.19 -59.76 44.66
C LEU A 313 9.38 -60.38 43.91
N ASP A 314 9.09 -61.05 42.80
CA ASP A 314 10.10 -61.33 41.78
C ASP A 314 10.47 -59.98 41.15
N ILE A 315 11.44 -59.30 41.77
CA ILE A 315 11.97 -58.03 41.27
C ILE A 315 12.86 -58.36 40.09
N GLU A 316 12.29 -58.35 38.88
CA GLU A 316 13.10 -58.24 37.67
C GLU A 316 13.86 -56.90 37.72
N LEU A 317 15.15 -56.96 38.09
CA LEU A 317 16.11 -55.85 38.03
C LEU A 317 16.36 -55.31 36.61
N VAL A 318 15.72 -55.91 35.60
CA VAL A 318 15.83 -55.47 34.22
C VAL A 318 14.78 -54.41 33.96
N LYS A 319 15.26 -53.18 33.75
CA LYS A 319 14.44 -52.05 33.34
C LYS A 319 13.63 -52.47 32.09
N PRO A 320 12.28 -52.48 32.12
CA PRO A 320 11.50 -52.86 30.96
C PRO A 320 11.85 -51.91 29.82
N GLU A 321 12.11 -52.47 28.63
CA GLU A 321 12.49 -51.66 27.48
C GLU A 321 11.44 -50.57 27.25
N LEU A 322 11.92 -49.34 27.09
CA LEU A 322 11.08 -48.20 26.76
C LEU A 322 10.33 -48.56 25.48
N LYS A 323 9.00 -48.81 25.58
CA LYS A 323 8.15 -48.94 24.41
C LYS A 323 8.34 -47.70 23.55
N VAL A 324 9.06 -47.87 22.45
CA VAL A 324 9.30 -46.81 21.48
C VAL A 324 7.94 -46.44 20.94
N ASN A 325 7.43 -45.30 21.39
CA ASN A 325 6.12 -44.81 20.99
C ASN A 325 6.24 -44.36 19.53
N LEU A 326 6.09 -45.31 18.59
CA LEU A 326 6.21 -45.14 17.13
C LEU A 326 5.24 -44.08 16.56
N LYS A 327 4.35 -43.52 17.38
CA LYS A 327 3.35 -42.51 16.98
C LYS A 327 3.57 -41.10 17.53
N LYS A 328 4.69 -40.77 18.16
CA LYS A 328 5.08 -39.36 18.35
C LYS A 328 6.04 -38.92 17.26
N LYS A 329 5.51 -38.66 16.05
CA LYS A 329 6.18 -37.77 15.09
C LYS A 329 6.46 -36.45 15.81
N LYS A 330 7.71 -36.20 16.20
CA LYS A 330 8.17 -34.88 16.67
C LYS A 330 7.80 -33.88 15.58
N LYS A 331 6.69 -33.15 15.76
CA LYS A 331 6.35 -32.04 14.85
C LYS A 331 7.45 -31.01 15.03
N LEU A 332 8.36 -30.94 14.05
CA LEU A 332 9.41 -29.91 13.98
C LEU A 332 8.78 -28.54 14.22
N PHE A 333 9.34 -27.76 15.14
CA PHE A 333 8.93 -26.38 15.36
C PHE A 333 8.98 -25.61 14.04
N GLN A 334 8.06 -24.66 13.86
CA GLN A 334 7.83 -23.94 12.60
C GLN A 334 9.13 -23.37 11.98
N ARG A 335 10.08 -22.97 12.84
CA ARG A 335 11.39 -22.45 12.47
C ARG A 335 12.31 -23.50 11.83
N GLN A 336 12.30 -24.73 12.32
CA GLN A 336 13.08 -25.85 11.76
C GLN A 336 12.51 -26.31 10.41
N ARG A 337 11.17 -26.33 10.24
CA ARG A 337 10.51 -26.62 8.96
C ARG A 337 10.90 -25.62 7.86
N LYS A 338 10.97 -24.32 8.19
CA LYS A 338 11.44 -23.28 7.25
C LYS A 338 12.91 -23.46 6.86
N ARG A 339 13.76 -23.85 7.81
CA ARG A 339 15.19 -24.08 7.54
C ARG A 339 15.42 -25.27 6.61
N GLN A 340 14.70 -26.37 6.80
CA GLN A 340 14.74 -27.53 5.90
C GLN A 340 14.19 -27.21 4.51
N LYS A 341 13.06 -26.49 4.39
CA LYS A 341 12.54 -26.04 3.07
C LYS A 341 13.54 -25.15 2.32
N ASN A 342 14.28 -24.31 3.03
CA ASN A 342 15.32 -23.48 2.40
C ASN A 342 16.54 -24.29 1.99
N LEU A 343 16.91 -25.31 2.77
CA LEU A 343 17.99 -26.24 2.41
C LEU A 343 17.62 -27.08 1.18
N SER A 344 16.40 -27.64 1.15
CA SER A 344 15.94 -28.46 0.03
C SER A 344 15.81 -27.66 -1.27
N ARG A 345 15.40 -26.39 -1.18
CA ARG A 345 15.37 -25.48 -2.33
C ARG A 345 16.76 -25.15 -2.88
N ARG A 346 17.79 -25.13 -2.04
CA ARG A 346 19.18 -24.94 -2.47
C ARG A 346 19.78 -26.17 -3.14
N PHE A 347 19.39 -27.37 -2.69
CA PHE A 347 19.86 -28.63 -3.28
C PHE A 347 19.19 -28.98 -4.61
N MET A 348 17.97 -28.48 -4.88
CA MET A 348 17.30 -28.67 -6.18
C MET A 348 17.59 -27.56 -7.19
N SER A 349 18.46 -26.60 -6.85
CA SER A 349 18.87 -25.49 -7.73
C SER A 349 20.38 -25.52 -8.02
N GLY A 350 21.02 -26.68 -7.84
CA GLY A 350 22.42 -26.94 -8.14
C GLY A 350 22.54 -27.82 -9.36
#